data_AF-Q0RQ20-F1
#
_entry.id   AF-Q0RQ20-F1
#
_cell.length_a   1.000
_cell.length_b   1.000
_cell.length_c   1.000
_cell.angle_alpha   90.00
_cell.angle_beta   90.00
_cell.angle_gamma   90.00
#
_symmetry.space_group_name_H-M   'P 1'
#
loop_
_entity.id
_entity.type
_entity.pdbx_description
1 polymer ?
#
loop_
_entity_poly.entity_id
_entity_poly.type
_entity_poly.pdbx_seq_one_letter_code
_entity_poly.pdbx_strand_id
1 'polypeptide(L)'
;MAGPGRAERDGIDGGDGIVEAVVDILDAEPLFAEPASLSMLARMTGKRLGFPLQVPSVPFRRQWLLAFVAECAANDGGLVALATVVGQMDGRGRVSRAVDRLVRGTGKRTAAADGRFAAADEPAAAGRRPKPPFPGPALPGPAPEATGLTVDEATALADVYSDPGAARRLLTRAGLPDRHQPRPQQSSQAFWWEVNRLVTNGAFPAGRARILREAAADYPANPWFSAR
;
A
#
# COMPACT_ATOMS: atom_id res chain seq x y z
N MET A 1 -39.76 -10.28 -30.20
CA MET A 1 -39.37 -10.23 -28.77
C MET A 1 -37.88 -10.58 -28.71
N ALA A 2 -37.04 -9.55 -28.65
CA ALA A 2 -35.60 -9.66 -28.72
C ALA A 2 -34.98 -9.50 -27.32
N GLY A 3 -34.05 -10.40 -26.99
CA GLY A 3 -33.21 -10.43 -25.80
C GLY A 3 -32.47 -11.78 -25.78
N PRO A 4 -31.20 -11.87 -25.37
CA PRO A 4 -30.55 -11.00 -24.39
C PRO A 4 -29.28 -10.28 -24.89
N GLY A 5 -29.00 -9.14 -24.24
CA GLY A 5 -27.77 -8.38 -24.39
C GLY A 5 -26.54 -9.19 -24.02
N ARG A 6 -25.66 -9.39 -25.00
CA ARG A 6 -24.32 -9.94 -24.82
C ARG A 6 -23.39 -8.83 -24.34
N ALA A 7 -23.05 -8.93 -23.06
CA ALA A 7 -21.72 -8.70 -22.51
C ALA A 7 -20.88 -7.60 -23.18
N GLU A 8 -21.17 -6.38 -22.78
CA GLU A 8 -20.22 -5.28 -22.72
C GLU A 8 -19.12 -5.65 -21.71
N ARG A 9 -18.08 -6.36 -22.18
CA ARG A 9 -16.79 -6.46 -21.52
C ARG A 9 -15.82 -5.55 -22.26
N ASP A 10 -16.16 -4.26 -22.28
CA ASP A 10 -15.26 -3.21 -22.76
C ASP A 10 -14.31 -2.81 -21.63
N GLY A 11 -13.01 -2.84 -21.93
CA GLY A 11 -12.00 -2.14 -21.16
C GLY A 11 -11.53 -2.80 -19.87
N ILE A 12 -11.16 -4.09 -19.87
CA ILE A 12 -10.19 -4.55 -18.86
C ILE A 12 -8.83 -4.03 -19.32
N ASP A 13 -8.41 -2.94 -18.72
CA ASP A 13 -7.07 -2.38 -18.82
C ASP A 13 -6.08 -3.55 -18.66
N GLY A 14 -5.28 -3.82 -19.70
CA GLY A 14 -4.61 -5.11 -19.85
C GLY A 14 -3.69 -5.46 -18.67
N GLY A 15 -3.25 -4.46 -17.90
CA GLY A 15 -2.47 -4.62 -16.67
C GLY A 15 -3.26 -5.10 -15.46
N ASP A 16 -4.46 -4.57 -15.22
CA ASP A 16 -5.26 -4.87 -14.01
C ASP A 16 -5.70 -6.34 -13.98
N GLY A 17 -6.07 -6.90 -15.14
CA GLY A 17 -6.47 -8.30 -15.23
C GLY A 17 -5.35 -9.29 -14.89
N ILE A 18 -4.08 -8.89 -15.05
CA ILE A 18 -2.93 -9.74 -14.70
C ILE A 18 -2.65 -9.65 -13.21
N VAL A 19 -2.76 -8.46 -12.63
CA VAL A 19 -2.61 -8.26 -11.18
C VAL A 19 -3.60 -9.18 -10.46
N GLU A 20 -4.89 -9.13 -10.81
CA GLU A 20 -5.90 -9.98 -10.20
C GLU A 20 -5.61 -11.48 -10.41
N ALA A 21 -5.24 -11.90 -11.63
CA ALA A 21 -4.95 -13.30 -11.91
C ALA A 21 -3.74 -13.83 -11.11
N VAL A 22 -2.69 -13.02 -10.95
CA VAL A 22 -1.53 -13.40 -10.12
C VAL A 22 -1.91 -13.44 -8.65
N VAL A 23 -2.71 -12.49 -8.17
CA VAL A 23 -3.23 -12.47 -6.78
C VAL A 23 -4.04 -13.72 -6.49
N ASP A 24 -4.96 -14.11 -7.37
CA ASP A 24 -5.79 -15.30 -7.19
C ASP A 24 -4.96 -16.59 -7.07
N ILE A 25 -3.91 -16.71 -7.87
CA ILE A 25 -2.99 -17.85 -7.80
C ILE A 25 -2.22 -17.86 -6.47
N LEU A 26 -1.71 -16.70 -6.03
CA LEU A 26 -0.94 -16.60 -4.78
C LEU A 26 -1.83 -16.77 -3.53
N ASP A 27 -3.08 -16.32 -3.58
CA ASP A 27 -4.05 -16.41 -2.49
C ASP A 27 -4.53 -17.86 -2.30
N ALA A 28 -4.71 -18.61 -3.39
CA ALA A 28 -5.10 -20.02 -3.36
C ALA A 28 -4.01 -20.97 -2.82
N GLU A 29 -2.75 -20.53 -2.78
CA GLU A 29 -1.62 -21.39 -2.40
C GLU A 29 -1.32 -21.32 -0.88
N PRO A 30 -1.31 -22.47 -0.18
CA PRO A 30 -1.01 -22.53 1.27
C PRO A 30 0.39 -22.02 1.64
N LEU A 31 1.38 -22.16 0.75
CA LEU A 31 2.75 -21.68 1.01
C LEU A 31 2.82 -20.18 1.33
N PHE A 32 1.88 -19.40 0.78
CA PHE A 32 1.78 -17.96 0.98
C PHE A 32 0.68 -17.56 1.99
N ALA A 33 0.11 -18.52 2.73
CA ALA A 33 -0.90 -18.24 3.76
C ALA A 33 -0.30 -17.53 4.98
N GLU A 34 0.93 -17.89 5.32
CA GLU A 34 1.61 -17.37 6.50
C GLU A 34 2.17 -15.95 6.28
N PRO A 35 1.99 -15.00 7.23
CA PRO A 35 2.52 -13.64 7.12
C PRO A 35 4.04 -13.59 6.95
N ALA A 36 4.77 -14.55 7.51
CA ALA A 36 6.21 -14.67 7.36
C ALA A 36 6.62 -14.96 5.90
N SER A 37 5.87 -15.82 5.21
CA SER A 37 6.09 -16.14 3.80
C SER A 37 5.87 -14.92 2.90
N LEU A 38 4.83 -14.13 3.17
CA LEU A 38 4.54 -12.88 2.44
C LEU A 38 5.64 -11.83 2.66
N SER A 39 6.09 -11.67 3.91
CA SER A 39 7.20 -10.77 4.25
C SER A 39 8.50 -11.18 3.56
N MET A 40 8.78 -12.49 3.51
CA MET A 40 9.93 -13.05 2.80
C MET A 40 9.83 -12.83 1.28
N LEU A 41 8.65 -13.04 0.70
CA LEU A 41 8.37 -12.80 -0.71
C LEU A 41 8.65 -11.33 -1.10
N ALA A 42 8.11 -10.37 -0.35
CA ALA A 42 8.33 -8.94 -0.59
C ALA A 42 9.81 -8.57 -0.48
N ARG A 43 10.48 -9.04 0.59
CA ARG A 43 11.91 -8.76 0.81
C ARG A 43 12.80 -9.33 -0.30
N MET A 44 12.56 -10.56 -0.73
CA MET A 44 13.33 -11.20 -1.80
C MET A 44 13.09 -10.52 -3.16
N THR A 45 11.85 -10.11 -3.43
CA THR A 45 11.51 -9.40 -4.66
C THR A 45 12.16 -8.02 -4.70
N GLY A 46 12.09 -7.26 -3.60
CA GLY A 46 12.79 -5.97 -3.50
C GLY A 46 14.31 -6.11 -3.65
N LYS A 47 14.91 -7.14 -3.03
CA LYS A 47 16.35 -7.42 -3.20
C LYS A 47 16.72 -7.67 -4.67
N ARG A 48 15.85 -8.32 -5.44
CA ARG A 48 16.05 -8.56 -6.88
C ARG A 48 15.92 -7.28 -7.71
N LEU A 49 15.01 -6.40 -7.35
CA LEU A 49 14.81 -5.11 -8.03
C LEU A 49 15.88 -4.08 -7.65
N GLY A 50 16.64 -4.33 -6.58
CA GLY A 50 17.68 -3.42 -6.11
C GLY A 50 17.14 -2.29 -5.22
N PHE A 51 15.85 -2.31 -4.88
CA PHE A 51 15.21 -1.36 -3.97
C PHE A 51 14.10 -2.03 -3.16
N PRO A 52 13.80 -1.54 -1.94
CA PRO A 52 12.70 -2.08 -1.15
C PRO A 52 11.36 -1.69 -1.79
N LEU A 53 10.47 -2.66 -1.95
CA LEU A 53 9.09 -2.42 -2.38
C LEU A 53 8.29 -1.87 -1.19
N GLN A 54 7.53 -0.80 -1.42
CA GLN A 54 6.65 -0.23 -0.41
C GLN A 54 5.27 -0.88 -0.47
N VAL A 55 5.12 -2.01 0.23
CA VAL A 55 3.80 -2.66 0.35
C VAL A 55 3.09 -2.13 1.59
N PRO A 56 1.88 -1.57 1.47
CA PRO A 56 1.13 -1.13 2.63
C PRO A 56 0.84 -2.31 3.57
N SER A 57 1.00 -2.07 4.87
CA SER A 57 0.69 -3.06 5.90
C SER A 57 -0.82 -3.17 6.10
N VAL A 58 -1.49 -3.92 5.24
CA VAL A 58 -2.93 -4.18 5.34
C VAL A 58 -3.20 -5.50 6.05
N PRO A 59 -4.25 -5.58 6.91
CA PRO A 59 -4.50 -6.76 7.74
C PRO A 59 -5.04 -7.96 6.94
N PHE A 60 -5.57 -7.72 5.74
CA PHE A 60 -6.15 -8.78 4.91
C PHE A 60 -5.15 -9.27 3.87
N ARG A 61 -4.82 -10.56 3.93
CA ARG A 61 -3.89 -11.23 3.00
C ARG A 61 -4.14 -10.89 1.53
N ARG A 62 -5.39 -10.99 1.09
CA ARG A 62 -5.76 -10.71 -0.31
C ARG A 62 -5.50 -9.25 -0.71
N GLN A 63 -5.83 -8.30 0.16
CA GLN A 63 -5.54 -6.88 -0.08
C GLN A 63 -4.03 -6.61 -0.10
N TRP A 64 -3.28 -7.30 0.76
CA TRP A 64 -1.82 -7.19 0.80
C TRP A 64 -1.20 -7.69 -0.50
N LEU A 65 -1.64 -8.87 -0.97
CA LEU A 65 -1.21 -9.44 -2.25
C LEU A 65 -1.55 -8.51 -3.41
N LEU A 66 -2.75 -7.93 -3.41
CA LEU A 66 -3.17 -7.00 -4.46
C LEU A 66 -2.28 -5.76 -4.52
N ALA A 67 -2.02 -5.11 -3.39
CA ALA A 67 -1.12 -3.96 -3.33
C ALA A 67 0.32 -4.33 -3.73
N PHE A 68 0.82 -5.47 -3.28
CA PHE A 68 2.16 -5.95 -3.61
C PHE A 68 2.33 -6.26 -5.10
N VAL A 69 1.38 -6.96 -5.71
CA VAL A 69 1.44 -7.33 -7.13
C VAL A 69 1.23 -6.09 -8.00
N ALA A 70 0.35 -5.16 -7.61
CA ALA A 70 0.20 -3.88 -8.30
C ALA A 70 1.50 -3.07 -8.29
N GLU A 71 2.19 -2.99 -7.15
CA GLU A 71 3.49 -2.35 -7.04
C GLU A 71 4.53 -3.04 -7.94
N CYS A 72 4.54 -4.37 -7.99
CA CYS A 72 5.41 -5.12 -8.91
C CYS A 72 5.07 -4.89 -10.38
N ALA A 73 3.80 -4.64 -10.73
CA ALA A 73 3.38 -4.32 -12.10
C ALA A 73 3.76 -2.89 -12.51
N ALA A 74 3.76 -1.95 -11.55
CA ALA A 74 4.13 -0.56 -11.78
C ALA A 74 5.65 -0.35 -12.02
N ASN A 75 6.48 -1.31 -11.61
CA ASN A 75 7.93 -1.23 -11.72
C ASN A 75 8.46 -2.10 -12.88
N ASP A 76 9.39 -1.56 -13.66
CA ASP A 76 10.01 -2.27 -14.79
C ASP A 76 10.67 -3.58 -14.33
N GLY A 77 10.20 -4.71 -14.89
CA GLY A 77 10.69 -6.04 -14.53
C GLY A 77 10.21 -6.57 -13.17
N GLY A 78 9.34 -5.85 -12.45
CA GLY A 78 8.82 -6.25 -11.14
C GLY A 78 8.06 -7.58 -11.17
N LEU A 79 7.16 -7.78 -12.15
CA LEU A 79 6.46 -9.06 -12.32
C LEU A 79 7.39 -10.23 -12.66
N VAL A 80 8.49 -9.97 -13.40
CA VAL A 80 9.50 -11.00 -13.71
C VAL A 80 10.31 -11.36 -12.48
N ALA A 81 10.69 -10.36 -11.66
CA ALA A 81 11.34 -10.58 -10.39
C ALA A 81 10.44 -11.39 -9.44
N LEU A 82 9.16 -11.04 -9.35
CA LEU A 82 8.16 -11.77 -8.58
C LEU A 82 8.07 -13.24 -9.01
N ALA A 83 7.87 -13.51 -10.31
CA ALA A 83 7.78 -14.88 -10.84
C ALA A 83 9.04 -15.70 -10.50
N THR A 84 10.21 -15.07 -10.54
CA THR A 84 11.47 -15.71 -10.18
C THR A 84 11.55 -16.07 -8.71
N VAL A 85 11.15 -15.17 -7.81
CA VAL A 85 11.16 -15.41 -6.36
C VAL A 85 10.14 -16.49 -5.98
N VAL A 86 8.93 -16.42 -6.55
CA VAL A 86 7.91 -17.47 -6.38
C VAL A 86 8.47 -18.83 -6.80
N GLY A 87 9.21 -18.90 -7.92
CA GLY A 87 9.89 -20.12 -8.35
C GLY A 87 10.98 -20.62 -7.41
N GLN A 88 11.66 -19.73 -6.69
CA GLN A 88 12.64 -20.09 -5.66
C GLN A 88 11.97 -20.66 -4.41
N MET A 89 10.83 -20.09 -3.98
CA MET A 89 10.11 -20.53 -2.79
C MET A 89 9.32 -21.82 -3.00
N ASP A 90 8.65 -21.96 -4.15
CA ASP A 90 7.82 -23.12 -4.53
C ASP A 90 8.65 -24.26 -5.14
N GLY A 91 9.98 -24.13 -5.23
CA GLY A 91 10.85 -25.15 -5.82
C GLY A 91 10.51 -25.48 -7.28
N ARG A 92 10.03 -24.50 -8.07
CA ARG A 92 9.50 -24.66 -9.44
C ARG A 92 8.23 -25.53 -9.55
N GLY A 93 7.41 -25.52 -8.50
CA GLY A 93 6.10 -26.16 -8.42
C GLY A 93 5.05 -25.56 -9.37
N ARG A 94 3.77 -25.89 -9.09
CA ARG A 94 2.65 -25.55 -9.97
C ARG A 94 2.40 -24.03 -10.02
N VAL A 95 2.57 -23.35 -8.89
CA VAL A 95 2.31 -21.91 -8.77
C VAL A 95 3.33 -21.11 -9.56
N SER A 96 4.61 -21.46 -9.44
CA SER A 96 5.66 -20.83 -10.24
C SER A 96 5.39 -20.87 -11.75
N ARG A 97 4.93 -22.02 -12.28
CA ARG A 97 4.62 -22.17 -13.71
C ARG A 97 3.35 -21.42 -14.13
N ALA A 98 2.41 -21.24 -13.22
CA ALA A 98 1.20 -20.48 -13.51
C ALA A 98 1.52 -18.98 -13.59
N VAL A 99 2.26 -18.45 -12.61
CA VAL A 99 2.71 -17.05 -12.58
C VAL A 99 3.64 -16.75 -13.78
N ASP A 100 4.63 -17.60 -14.06
CA ASP A 100 5.55 -17.40 -15.19
C ASP A 100 4.82 -17.38 -16.55
N ARG A 101 3.80 -18.23 -16.73
CA ARG A 101 2.95 -18.21 -17.94
C ARG A 101 2.16 -16.91 -18.08
N LEU A 102 1.59 -16.40 -17.00
CA LEU A 102 0.87 -15.12 -17.03
C LEU A 102 1.81 -13.97 -17.39
N VAL A 103 2.95 -13.85 -16.69
CA VAL A 103 3.91 -12.76 -16.88
C VAL A 103 4.52 -12.77 -18.29
N ARG A 104 4.88 -13.94 -18.82
CA ARG A 104 5.38 -14.06 -20.20
C ARG A 104 4.29 -13.81 -21.24
N GLY A 105 3.04 -14.17 -20.94
CA GLY A 105 1.88 -13.88 -21.78
C GLY A 105 1.65 -12.38 -21.96
N THR A 106 1.93 -11.59 -20.93
CA THR A 106 1.83 -10.12 -20.94
C THR A 106 2.90 -9.47 -21.82
N GLY A 107 4.16 -9.88 -21.65
CA GLY A 107 5.28 -9.30 -22.39
C GLY A 107 5.14 -9.46 -23.91
N LYS A 108 4.44 -10.52 -24.36
CA LYS A 108 4.10 -10.71 -25.78
C LYS A 108 3.00 -9.77 -26.28
N ARG A 109 2.05 -9.36 -25.41
CA ARG A 109 0.98 -8.42 -25.78
C ARG A 109 1.46 -6.98 -25.77
N THR A 110 2.30 -6.60 -24.81
CA THR A 110 2.90 -5.25 -24.78
C THR A 110 3.86 -5.07 -25.96
N ALA A 111 4.72 -6.05 -26.26
CA ALA A 111 5.58 -6.00 -27.45
C ALA A 111 4.79 -5.94 -28.78
N ALA A 112 3.57 -6.51 -28.83
CA ALA A 112 2.69 -6.41 -30.00
C ALA A 112 1.93 -5.06 -30.07
N ALA A 113 1.68 -4.41 -28.93
CA ALA A 113 1.04 -3.09 -28.85
C ALA A 113 2.03 -1.94 -29.08
N ASP A 114 3.28 -2.09 -28.64
CA ASP A 114 4.36 -1.10 -28.79
C ASP A 114 5.02 -1.13 -30.18
N GLY A 115 4.69 -2.11 -31.03
CA GLY A 115 5.17 -2.23 -32.40
C GLY A 115 4.73 -1.11 -33.36
N ARG A 116 4.09 -0.03 -32.89
CA ARG A 116 3.72 1.15 -33.70
C ARG A 116 4.67 2.35 -33.57
N PHE A 117 5.72 2.25 -32.76
CA PHE A 117 6.80 3.24 -32.75
C PHE A 117 8.17 2.55 -32.71
N ALA A 118 8.61 2.04 -33.85
CA ALA A 118 9.99 1.61 -34.05
C ALA A 118 10.54 2.10 -35.40
N ALA A 119 11.17 3.28 -35.35
CA ALA A 119 12.35 3.72 -36.11
C ALA A 119 12.68 5.14 -35.58
N ALA A 120 13.90 5.53 -35.20
CA ALA A 120 15.22 5.10 -35.63
C ALA A 120 16.30 5.35 -34.54
N ASP A 121 17.41 4.63 -34.71
CA ASP A 121 18.81 4.94 -34.39
C ASP A 121 19.14 6.32 -33.76
N GLU A 122 19.82 6.34 -32.61
CA GLU A 122 21.29 6.53 -32.55
C GLU A 122 21.84 6.39 -31.10
N PRO A 123 23.14 6.02 -30.92
CA PRO A 123 23.79 5.81 -29.63
C PRO A 123 24.76 6.94 -29.26
N ALA A 124 24.68 7.51 -28.05
CA ALA A 124 25.81 8.25 -27.46
C ALA A 124 25.67 8.56 -25.95
N ALA A 125 26.72 8.15 -25.21
CA ALA A 125 27.48 8.94 -24.24
C ALA A 125 26.79 9.66 -23.05
N ALA A 126 27.23 9.23 -21.86
CA ALA A 126 27.71 10.08 -20.77
C ALA A 126 26.94 11.37 -20.44
N GLY A 127 26.05 11.26 -19.46
CA GLY A 127 25.49 12.40 -18.74
C GLY A 127 25.02 11.98 -17.34
N ARG A 128 25.95 11.88 -16.39
CA ARG A 128 25.60 11.86 -14.96
C ARG A 128 24.82 13.14 -14.65
N ARG A 129 23.50 13.04 -14.45
CA ARG A 129 22.74 14.11 -13.80
C ARG A 129 23.10 14.12 -12.30
N PRO A 130 23.54 15.25 -11.73
CA PRO A 130 23.62 15.38 -10.29
C PRO A 130 22.21 15.28 -9.69
N LYS A 131 22.05 14.39 -8.70
CA LYS A 131 20.90 14.33 -7.80
C LYS A 131 20.78 15.71 -7.13
N PRO A 132 19.63 16.42 -7.21
CA PRO A 132 19.47 17.66 -6.46
C PRO A 132 19.55 17.34 -4.95
N PRO A 133 20.22 18.20 -4.15
CA PRO A 133 20.15 18.08 -2.71
C PRO A 133 18.70 18.39 -2.28
N PHE A 134 18.22 17.61 -1.32
CA PHE A 134 16.93 17.74 -0.63
C PHE A 134 16.18 19.07 -0.83
N PRO A 135 14.91 19.05 -1.27
CA PRO A 135 14.01 20.12 -0.90
C PRO A 135 13.70 19.96 0.60
N GLY A 136 14.17 20.93 1.41
CA GLY A 136 13.53 21.22 2.69
C GLY A 136 12.04 21.55 2.49
N PRO A 137 11.23 21.52 3.56
CA PRO A 137 9.79 21.46 3.44
C PRO A 137 9.27 22.72 2.76
N ALA A 138 8.75 22.57 1.54
CA ALA A 138 7.90 23.57 0.93
C ALA A 138 6.62 23.61 1.77
N LEU A 139 6.43 24.71 2.49
CA LEU A 139 5.17 25.06 3.15
C LEU A 139 4.02 24.85 2.16
N PRO A 140 3.06 23.95 2.43
CA PRO A 140 1.80 23.98 1.74
C PRO A 140 1.02 25.18 2.28
N GLY A 141 0.55 26.06 1.38
CA GLY A 141 -0.57 26.95 1.67
C GLY A 141 -1.78 26.14 2.16
N PRO A 142 -2.80 26.77 2.76
CA PRO A 142 -3.87 26.07 3.48
C PRO A 142 -4.59 25.08 2.56
N ALA A 143 -4.15 23.83 2.62
CA ALA A 143 -4.84 22.70 2.03
C ALA A 143 -6.20 22.58 2.73
N PRO A 144 -7.26 22.16 2.01
CA PRO A 144 -8.57 21.95 2.61
C PRO A 144 -8.40 21.07 3.85
N GLU A 145 -8.89 21.55 4.99
CA GLU A 145 -8.69 20.97 6.31
C GLU A 145 -8.84 19.45 6.23
N ALA A 146 -7.72 18.73 6.35
CA ALA A 146 -7.74 17.28 6.27
C ALA A 146 -8.68 16.75 7.36
N THR A 147 -9.83 16.22 6.94
CA THR A 147 -10.90 15.81 7.85
C THR A 147 -10.47 14.66 8.76
N GLY A 148 -9.37 13.96 8.46
CA GLY A 148 -8.79 12.85 9.24
C GLY A 148 -7.32 13.06 9.61
N LEU A 149 -6.81 12.19 10.49
CA LEU A 149 -5.40 12.14 10.89
C LEU A 149 -4.51 11.80 9.69
N THR A 150 -3.38 12.49 9.57
CA THR A 150 -2.36 12.12 8.59
C THR A 150 -1.70 10.78 8.98
N VAL A 151 -1.04 10.13 8.02
CA VAL A 151 -0.32 8.87 8.28
C VAL A 151 0.76 9.06 9.35
N ASP A 152 1.48 10.18 9.29
CA ASP A 152 2.54 10.49 10.24
C ASP A 152 1.97 10.78 11.64
N GLU A 153 0.85 11.50 11.74
CA GLU A 153 0.16 11.76 13.02
C GLU A 153 -0.34 10.46 13.65
N ALA A 154 -0.99 9.59 12.87
CA ALA A 154 -1.47 8.30 13.35
C ALA A 154 -0.32 7.39 13.81
N THR A 155 0.83 7.46 13.12
CA THR A 155 2.04 6.72 13.50
C THR A 155 2.63 7.27 14.79
N ALA A 156 2.79 8.58 14.91
CA ALA A 156 3.28 9.22 16.14
C ALA A 156 2.36 8.95 17.34
N LEU A 157 1.04 8.94 17.14
CA LEU A 157 0.08 8.54 18.17
C LEU A 157 0.23 7.06 18.56
N ALA A 158 0.49 6.16 17.60
CA ALA A 158 0.70 4.74 17.87
C ALA A 158 2.00 4.44 18.63
N ASP A 159 3.02 5.26 18.43
CA ASP A 159 4.30 5.14 19.14
C ASP A 159 4.19 5.61 20.59
N VAL A 160 3.56 6.77 20.80
CA VAL A 160 3.42 7.38 22.14
C VAL A 160 2.33 6.69 22.97
N TYR A 161 1.20 6.36 22.35
CA TYR A 161 0.05 5.71 22.97
C TYR A 161 -0.06 4.26 22.48
N SER A 162 0.99 3.48 22.72
CA SER A 162 1.04 2.05 22.39
C SER A 162 0.17 1.19 23.32
N ASP A 163 -0.04 1.64 24.56
CA ASP A 163 -0.96 1.01 25.52
C ASP A 163 -2.44 1.33 25.19
N PRO A 164 -3.30 0.33 24.98
CA PRO A 164 -4.72 0.55 24.70
C PRO A 164 -5.45 1.33 25.79
N GLY A 165 -5.07 1.18 27.06
CA GLY A 165 -5.67 1.93 28.17
C GLY A 165 -5.36 3.42 28.08
N ALA A 166 -4.11 3.78 27.80
CA ALA A 166 -3.67 5.16 27.59
C ALA A 166 -4.35 5.80 26.38
N ALA A 167 -4.40 5.09 25.25
CA ALA A 167 -5.07 5.58 24.04
C ALA A 167 -6.56 5.84 24.27
N ARG A 168 -7.27 4.94 24.96
CA ARG A 168 -8.69 5.12 25.30
C ARG A 168 -8.94 6.30 26.24
N ARG A 169 -8.08 6.48 27.26
CA ARG A 169 -8.15 7.66 28.15
C ARG A 169 -7.97 8.97 27.38
N LEU A 170 -7.03 9.00 26.43
CA LEU A 170 -6.83 10.15 25.54
C LEU A 170 -8.10 10.43 24.72
N LEU A 171 -8.69 9.41 24.08
CA LEU A 171 -9.93 9.58 23.29
C LEU A 171 -11.11 10.06 24.14
N THR A 172 -11.25 9.56 25.36
CA THR A 172 -12.28 10.05 26.30
C THR A 172 -12.09 11.53 26.63
N ARG A 173 -10.85 11.98 26.91
CA ARG A 173 -10.55 13.40 27.17
C ARG A 173 -10.79 14.27 25.93
N ALA A 174 -10.50 13.74 24.74
CA ALA A 174 -10.81 14.40 23.47
C ALA A 174 -12.34 14.47 23.19
N GLY A 175 -13.16 13.78 23.98
CA GLY A 175 -14.61 13.82 23.93
C GLY A 175 -15.27 12.68 23.14
N LEU A 176 -14.53 11.61 22.82
CA LEU A 176 -15.10 10.40 22.22
C LEU A 176 -15.58 9.44 23.33
N PRO A 177 -16.90 9.21 23.47
CA PRO A 177 -17.43 8.36 24.54
C PRO A 177 -16.97 6.91 24.40
N ASP A 178 -16.79 6.22 25.52
CA ASP A 178 -16.24 4.85 25.57
C ASP A 178 -16.97 3.86 24.64
N ARG A 179 -18.31 3.97 24.55
CA ARG A 179 -19.15 3.15 23.66
C ARG A 179 -18.90 3.34 22.15
N HIS A 180 -18.28 4.46 21.77
CA HIS A 180 -17.93 4.79 20.39
C HIS A 180 -16.45 4.58 20.11
N GLN A 181 -15.67 4.13 21.10
CA GLN A 181 -14.26 3.85 20.90
C GLN A 181 -14.07 2.53 20.14
N PRO A 182 -13.04 2.43 19.28
CA PRO A 182 -12.68 1.16 18.67
C PRO A 182 -12.41 0.10 19.74
N ARG A 183 -12.73 -1.16 19.42
CA ARG A 183 -12.33 -2.28 20.26
C ARG A 183 -10.80 -2.37 20.29
N PRO A 184 -10.20 -2.85 21.40
CA PRO A 184 -8.77 -3.14 21.45
C PRO A 184 -8.37 -4.01 20.25
N GLN A 185 -7.35 -3.58 19.51
CA GLN A 185 -6.80 -4.30 18.37
C GLN A 185 -5.52 -5.04 18.74
N GLN A 186 -5.05 -5.91 17.85
CA GLN A 186 -3.80 -6.65 18.05
C GLN A 186 -2.55 -5.75 18.05
N SER A 187 -2.64 -4.53 17.50
CA SER A 187 -1.56 -3.54 17.51
C SER A 187 -2.07 -2.12 17.72
N SER A 188 -1.20 -1.24 18.25
CA SER A 188 -1.49 0.19 18.43
C SER A 188 -1.76 0.90 17.10
N GLN A 189 -1.01 0.56 16.04
CA GLN A 189 -1.24 1.07 14.70
C GLN A 189 -2.64 0.73 14.17
N ALA A 190 -3.07 -0.53 14.31
CA ALA A 190 -4.40 -0.94 13.89
C ALA A 190 -5.50 -0.19 14.66
N PHE A 191 -5.28 0.07 15.96
CA PHE A 191 -6.18 0.88 16.77
C PHE A 191 -6.28 2.32 16.25
N TRP A 192 -5.15 2.99 16.01
CA TRP A 192 -5.12 4.37 15.54
C TRP A 192 -5.63 4.54 14.10
N TRP A 193 -5.51 3.52 13.26
CA TRP A 193 -6.19 3.50 11.96
C TRP A 193 -7.71 3.43 12.05
N GLU A 194 -8.26 2.64 12.97
CA GLU A 194 -9.71 2.64 13.21
C GLU A 194 -10.19 3.99 13.75
N VAL A 195 -9.43 4.62 14.65
CA VAL A 195 -9.70 6.00 15.09
C VAL A 195 -9.69 6.94 13.88
N ASN A 196 -8.66 6.88 13.03
CA ASN A 196 -8.59 7.74 11.84
C ASN A 196 -9.81 7.54 10.93
N ARG A 197 -10.26 6.29 10.76
CA ARG A 197 -11.45 5.96 9.98
C ARG A 197 -12.71 6.58 10.59
N LEU A 198 -12.87 6.57 11.92
CA LEU A 198 -13.97 7.24 12.60
C LEU A 198 -13.96 8.76 12.40
N VAL A 199 -12.78 9.39 12.50
CA VAL A 199 -12.66 10.84 12.29
C VAL A 199 -12.97 11.20 10.83
N THR A 200 -12.40 10.45 9.87
CA THR A 200 -12.59 10.66 8.43
C THR A 200 -14.04 10.49 8.02
N ASN A 201 -14.75 9.51 8.61
CA ASN A 201 -16.17 9.29 8.34
C ASN A 201 -17.10 10.29 9.06
N GLY A 202 -16.55 11.28 9.76
CA GLY A 202 -17.34 12.30 10.47
C GLY A 202 -18.05 11.78 11.73
N ALA A 203 -17.79 10.54 12.16
CA ALA A 203 -18.35 9.98 13.39
C ALA A 203 -17.78 10.64 14.65
N PHE A 204 -16.63 11.33 14.51
CA PHE A 204 -16.04 12.16 15.55
C PHE A 204 -15.76 13.57 15.02
N PRO A 205 -16.75 14.49 15.07
CA PRO A 205 -16.61 15.84 14.56
C PRO A 205 -15.47 16.61 15.23
N ALA A 206 -14.63 17.26 14.42
CA ALA A 206 -13.38 17.90 14.87
C ALA A 206 -12.45 16.94 15.64
N GLY A 207 -12.57 15.63 15.42
CA GLY A 207 -11.87 14.59 16.17
C GLY A 207 -10.36 14.72 16.08
N ARG A 208 -9.81 14.97 14.88
CA ARG A 208 -8.37 15.20 14.68
C ARG A 208 -7.85 16.33 15.59
N ALA A 209 -8.45 17.52 15.49
CA ALA A 209 -8.00 18.68 16.26
C ALA A 209 -8.10 18.45 17.78
N ARG A 210 -9.16 17.79 18.25
CA ARG A 210 -9.33 17.46 19.67
C ARG A 210 -8.30 16.44 20.14
N ILE A 211 -8.05 15.38 19.37
CA ILE A 211 -7.05 14.35 19.71
C ILE A 211 -5.66 14.98 19.78
N LEU A 212 -5.25 15.74 18.76
CA LEU A 212 -3.92 16.36 18.72
C LEU A 212 -3.74 17.38 19.84
N ARG A 213 -4.76 18.16 20.18
CA ARG A 213 -4.71 19.10 21.30
C ARG A 213 -4.47 18.41 22.64
N GLU A 214 -5.21 17.33 22.93
CA GLU A 214 -5.00 16.57 24.17
C GLU A 214 -3.63 15.86 24.16
N ALA A 215 -3.19 15.36 23.01
CA ALA A 215 -1.87 14.73 22.86
C ALA A 215 -0.73 15.74 23.04
N ALA A 216 -0.89 16.97 22.56
CA ALA A 216 0.06 18.07 22.76
C ALA A 216 0.13 18.53 24.22
N ALA A 217 -0.98 18.46 24.95
CA ALA A 217 -1.00 18.75 26.38
C ALA A 217 -0.17 17.73 27.18
N ASP A 218 -0.24 16.45 26.82
CA ASP A 218 0.56 15.39 27.46
C ASP A 218 2.03 15.40 26.96
N TYR A 219 2.28 15.71 25.69
CA TYR A 219 3.60 15.65 25.04
C TYR A 219 3.92 16.92 24.24
N PRO A 220 4.19 18.06 24.89
CA PRO A 220 4.35 19.36 24.23
C PRO A 220 5.60 19.47 23.36
N ALA A 221 6.61 18.62 23.59
CA ALA A 221 7.84 18.61 22.80
C ALA A 221 7.71 17.79 21.48
N ASN A 222 6.58 17.10 21.25
CA ASN A 222 6.40 16.30 20.05
C ASN A 222 5.92 17.19 18.88
N PRO A 223 6.70 17.30 17.78
CA PRO A 223 6.35 18.19 16.67
C PRO A 223 5.07 17.76 15.95
N TRP A 224 4.70 16.47 15.99
CA TRP A 224 3.51 15.94 15.31
C TRP A 224 2.20 16.33 15.99
N PHE A 225 2.22 16.61 17.30
CA PHE A 225 1.03 17.03 18.03
C PHE A 225 0.83 18.55 18.03
N SER A 226 1.85 19.29 17.56
CA SER A 226 1.83 20.76 17.49
C SER A 226 1.24 21.31 16.19
N ALA A 227 0.81 20.44 15.27
CA ALA A 227 0.28 20.84 13.98
C ALA A 227 -1.06 21.59 14.15
N ARG A 228 -1.04 22.89 13.84
CA ARG A 228 -2.17 23.82 13.85
C ARG A 228 -3.15 23.57 12.71
#